data_AF-A0A1H0KYD7-F1
#
_entry.id   AF-A0A1H0KYD7-F1
#
_cell.length_a   1.000
_cell.length_b   1.000
_cell.length_c   1.000
_cell.angle_alpha   90.00
_cell.angle_beta   90.00
_cell.angle_gamma   90.00
#
_symmetry.space_group_name_H-M   'P 1'
#
loop_
_entity.id
_entity.type
_entity.pdbx_description
1 polymer ?
#
loop_
_entity_poly.entity_id
_entity_poly.type
_entity_poly.pdbx_seq_one_letter_code
_entity_poly.pdbx_strand_id
1 'polypeptide(L)'
;MKAAAKNGLPHSLSPRQRAWQRFRRNRLGYWSLVLFVIVFVVSMGAELLSSDRPLLVRYKGEYYFPIVKTYPETTFDGDFPTRADYLDPFIRDRITSNGNFAIYPPNRYSYDSINYFAKEPNPAPPSADNWLGTDDRGRDVLARLLYGFRVSVLFGMALTVIGVLIGTLTGALMGFFGGRFDLFSQRAIEIWSSMPELYLLIIFASIFEPSLALLIILLSLFGWMGLSDYVRAEFYRNRSLDYVKAARALGLSNVQIMWRHILPNSLTPVITFLPFRMSAAILALTSLDFLGLGVPPTTPSLGELLAQGKANLDAWWISLSTFAVLVVTLLLLTFMGDALRDAFDTRLGLAHLRGRVEPKMPPGGAAAEATS
;
A
#
# COMPACT_ATOMS: atom_id res chain seq x y z
N MET A 1 56.62 27.76 -7.33
CA MET A 1 55.23 27.64 -7.84
C MET A 1 54.51 26.57 -7.04
N LYS A 2 53.50 26.99 -6.27
CA LYS A 2 52.64 26.12 -5.42
C LYS A 2 51.63 25.36 -6.30
N ALA A 3 51.58 24.04 -6.16
CA ALA A 3 50.39 23.25 -6.48
C ALA A 3 50.12 22.34 -5.28
N ALA A 4 49.53 22.90 -4.23
CA ALA A 4 49.00 22.13 -3.12
C ALA A 4 47.69 21.49 -3.58
N ALA A 5 47.70 20.17 -3.75
CA ALA A 5 46.53 19.37 -4.00
C ALA A 5 45.54 19.54 -2.83
N LYS A 6 44.39 20.17 -3.11
CA LYS A 6 43.22 20.16 -2.21
C LYS A 6 42.65 18.74 -2.18
N ASN A 7 43.22 17.86 -1.36
CA ASN A 7 42.54 16.64 -0.94
C ASN A 7 41.45 17.03 0.06
N GLY A 8 40.26 17.37 -0.46
CA GLY A 8 39.06 17.48 0.36
C GLY A 8 38.79 16.13 1.03
N LEU A 9 38.63 16.13 2.35
CA LEU A 9 38.18 14.98 3.12
C LEU A 9 36.96 14.34 2.44
N PRO A 10 36.91 13.01 2.23
CA PRO A 10 35.75 12.37 1.63
C PRO A 10 34.51 12.69 2.48
N HIS A 11 33.51 13.34 1.88
CA HIS A 11 32.26 13.66 2.57
C HIS A 11 31.64 12.38 3.13
N SER A 12 31.61 12.25 4.46
CA SER A 12 30.96 11.12 5.12
C SER A 12 29.46 11.16 4.83
N LEU A 13 28.94 10.15 4.14
CA LEU A 13 27.52 10.04 3.78
C LEU A 13 26.63 10.09 5.03
N SER A 14 25.52 10.83 4.93
CA SER A 14 24.54 10.90 6.02
C SER A 14 23.95 9.51 6.33
N PRO A 15 23.46 9.25 7.56
CA PRO A 15 22.85 7.96 7.90
C PRO A 15 21.74 7.55 6.93
N ARG A 16 20.91 8.51 6.49
CA ARG A 16 19.85 8.29 5.50
C ARG A 16 20.40 7.91 4.13
N GLN A 17 21.46 8.59 3.67
CA GLN A 17 22.12 8.25 2.40
C GLN A 17 22.73 6.84 2.43
N ARG A 18 23.33 6.44 3.57
CA ARG A 18 23.86 5.08 3.75
C ARG A 18 22.76 4.03 3.75
N ALA A 19 21.65 4.27 4.46
CA ALA A 19 20.49 3.39 4.43
C ALA A 19 19.94 3.25 3.00
N TRP A 20 19.78 4.36 2.27
CA TRP A 20 19.33 4.32 0.88
C TRP A 20 20.26 3.51 -0.05
N GLN A 21 21.58 3.66 0.10
CA GLN A 21 22.54 2.86 -0.67
C GLN A 21 22.45 1.37 -0.33
N ARG A 22 22.20 1.01 0.93
CA ARG A 22 21.97 -0.39 1.33
C ARG A 22 20.67 -0.93 0.76
N PHE A 23 19.59 -0.14 0.81
CA PHE A 23 18.32 -0.50 0.20
C PHE A 23 18.46 -0.78 -1.30
N ARG A 24 19.12 0.11 -2.04
CA ARG A 24 19.38 -0.07 -3.49
C ARG A 24 20.27 -1.28 -3.82
N ARG A 25 21.07 -1.77 -2.86
CA ARG A 25 21.85 -3.00 -3.06
C ARG A 25 20.98 -4.26 -2.97
N ASN A 26 19.89 -4.23 -2.22
CA ASN A 26 18.89 -5.29 -2.23
C ASN A 26 18.04 -5.17 -3.51
N ARG A 27 18.45 -5.89 -4.56
CA ARG A 27 17.80 -5.83 -5.88
C ARG A 27 16.33 -6.20 -5.82
N LEU A 28 15.98 -7.23 -5.04
CA LEU A 28 14.61 -7.72 -4.94
C LEU A 28 13.71 -6.62 -4.36
N GLY A 29 14.02 -6.11 -3.17
CA GLY A 29 13.20 -5.06 -2.55
C GLY A 29 13.17 -3.73 -3.30
N TYR A 30 14.28 -3.35 -3.96
CA TYR A 30 14.29 -2.15 -4.81
C TYR A 30 13.36 -2.29 -6.01
N TRP A 31 13.43 -3.41 -6.75
CA TRP A 31 12.53 -3.65 -7.88
C TRP A 31 11.08 -3.86 -7.43
N SER A 32 10.86 -4.44 -6.25
CA SER A 32 9.52 -4.54 -5.66
C SER A 32 8.92 -3.16 -5.38
N LEU A 33 9.69 -2.22 -4.81
CA LEU A 33 9.26 -0.83 -4.64
C LEU A 33 8.94 -0.17 -5.99
N VAL A 34 9.83 -0.29 -6.98
CA VAL A 34 9.65 0.33 -8.29
C VAL A 34 8.40 -0.21 -8.98
N LEU A 35 8.23 -1.54 -9.01
CA LEU A 35 7.07 -2.17 -9.64
C LEU A 35 5.78 -1.80 -8.91
N PHE A 36 5.77 -1.83 -7.57
CA PHE A 36 4.61 -1.44 -6.78
C PHE A 36 4.19 0.01 -7.07
N VAL A 37 5.15 0.94 -7.09
CA VAL A 37 4.89 2.37 -7.39
C VAL A 37 4.38 2.54 -8.83
N ILE A 38 4.97 1.85 -9.81
CA ILE A 38 4.50 1.91 -11.19
C ILE A 38 3.05 1.42 -11.29
N VAL A 39 2.74 0.22 -10.77
CA VAL A 39 1.38 -0.35 -10.83
C VAL A 39 0.38 0.54 -10.09
N PHE A 40 0.77 1.12 -8.95
CA PHE A 40 -0.06 2.09 -8.22
C PHE A 40 -0.31 3.38 -9.00
N VAL A 41 0.71 3.99 -9.59
CA VAL A 41 0.54 5.22 -10.40
C VAL A 41 -0.31 4.93 -11.65
N VAL A 42 -0.10 3.78 -12.28
CA VAL A 42 -0.91 3.32 -13.42
C VAL A 42 -2.37 3.10 -13.00
N SER A 43 -2.62 2.50 -11.83
CA SER A 43 -3.99 2.29 -11.33
C SER A 43 -4.68 3.60 -10.93
N MET A 44 -3.95 4.63 -10.50
CA MET A 44 -4.51 5.97 -10.27
C MET A 44 -5.11 6.58 -11.55
N GLY A 45 -4.62 6.19 -12.73
CA GLY A 45 -5.20 6.54 -14.04
C GLY A 45 -6.06 5.43 -14.64
N ALA A 46 -6.69 4.57 -13.83
CA ALA A 46 -7.47 3.43 -14.31
C ALA A 46 -8.57 3.81 -15.31
N GLU A 47 -9.16 5.00 -15.19
CA GLU A 47 -10.16 5.54 -16.11
C GLU A 47 -9.63 5.68 -17.55
N LEU A 48 -8.32 5.91 -17.71
CA LEU A 48 -7.65 5.98 -19.02
C LEU A 48 -7.34 4.59 -19.61
N LEU A 49 -7.33 3.55 -18.78
CA LEU A 49 -6.98 2.19 -19.15
C LEU A 49 -8.22 1.31 -19.33
N SER A 50 -9.23 1.55 -18.52
CA SER A 50 -10.42 0.71 -18.35
C SER A 50 -11.62 1.58 -18.03
N SER A 51 -12.39 1.95 -19.05
CA SER A 51 -13.63 2.70 -18.88
C SER A 51 -14.63 2.33 -19.98
N ASP A 52 -15.91 2.33 -19.60
CA ASP A 52 -17.06 2.25 -20.49
C ASP A 52 -17.28 3.51 -21.32
N ARG A 53 -16.60 4.60 -21.01
CA ARG A 53 -16.68 5.84 -21.75
C ARG A 53 -15.48 6.01 -22.68
N PRO A 54 -15.70 6.38 -23.95
CA PRO A 54 -14.60 6.73 -24.83
C PRO A 54 -13.89 8.01 -24.34
N LEU A 55 -12.59 8.09 -24.60
CA LEU A 55 -11.75 9.23 -24.28
C LEU A 55 -12.12 10.45 -25.13
N LEU A 56 -12.39 10.21 -26.41
CA LEU A 56 -12.75 11.22 -27.40
C LEU A 56 -13.77 10.64 -28.37
N VAL A 57 -14.81 11.39 -28.69
CA VAL A 57 -15.76 11.09 -29.74
C VAL A 57 -15.86 12.29 -30.67
N ARG A 58 -15.65 12.08 -31.97
CA ARG A 58 -16.01 13.07 -32.98
C ARG A 58 -17.33 12.64 -33.60
N TYR A 59 -18.37 13.44 -33.41
CA TYR A 59 -19.70 13.14 -33.89
C TYR A 59 -20.31 14.35 -34.60
N LYS A 60 -20.75 14.17 -35.86
CA LYS A 60 -21.33 15.23 -36.71
C LYS A 60 -20.49 16.53 -36.79
N GLY A 61 -19.16 16.39 -36.77
CA GLY A 61 -18.22 17.51 -36.86
C GLY A 61 -17.79 18.12 -35.52
N GLU A 62 -18.48 17.82 -34.42
CA GLU A 62 -18.18 18.28 -33.07
C GLU A 62 -17.36 17.26 -32.28
N TYR A 63 -16.55 17.75 -31.33
CA TYR A 63 -15.74 16.91 -30.45
C TYR A 63 -16.35 16.83 -29.06
N TYR A 64 -16.52 15.60 -28.57
CA TYR A 64 -17.05 15.27 -27.27
C TYR A 64 -15.99 14.52 -26.45
N PHE A 65 -15.94 14.81 -25.15
CA PHE A 65 -15.05 14.16 -24.19
C PHE A 65 -15.85 13.43 -23.08
N PRO A 66 -16.42 12.24 -23.36
CA PRO A 66 -17.29 11.52 -22.43
C PRO A 66 -16.65 11.13 -21.09
N ILE A 67 -15.32 11.00 -21.05
CA ILE A 67 -14.59 10.76 -19.80
C ILE A 67 -14.72 11.91 -18.80
N VAL A 68 -14.83 13.16 -19.27
CA VAL A 68 -14.90 14.35 -18.42
C VAL A 68 -16.35 14.79 -18.18
N LYS A 69 -17.19 14.68 -19.21
CA LYS A 69 -18.58 15.16 -19.17
C LYS A 69 -19.54 14.05 -19.58
N THR A 70 -20.60 13.88 -18.81
CA THR A 70 -21.70 12.98 -19.15
C THR A 70 -22.58 13.62 -20.21
N TYR A 71 -22.87 12.88 -21.28
CA TYR A 71 -23.77 13.30 -22.36
C TYR A 71 -24.99 12.38 -22.41
N PRO A 72 -26.19 12.92 -22.69
CA PRO A 72 -27.37 12.10 -22.92
C PRO A 72 -27.28 11.38 -24.27
N GLU A 73 -27.89 10.20 -24.40
CA GLU A 73 -27.91 9.41 -25.64
C GLU A 73 -28.54 10.17 -26.81
N THR A 74 -29.49 11.08 -26.56
CA THR A 74 -30.06 11.98 -27.59
C THR A 74 -29.01 12.85 -28.28
N THR A 75 -27.84 13.07 -27.67
CA THR A 75 -26.70 13.75 -28.32
C THR A 75 -26.16 12.95 -29.51
N PHE A 76 -26.27 11.63 -29.44
CA PHE A 76 -25.77 10.68 -30.45
C PHE A 76 -26.91 10.00 -31.23
N ASP A 77 -28.04 10.71 -31.36
CA ASP A 77 -29.28 10.21 -31.98
C ASP A 77 -29.92 9.00 -31.26
N GLY A 78 -29.75 8.89 -29.94
CA GLY A 78 -30.52 7.99 -29.08
C GLY A 78 -31.92 8.53 -28.75
N ASP A 79 -32.76 7.68 -28.18
CA ASP A 79 -34.20 7.95 -28.03
C ASP A 79 -34.55 8.66 -26.71
N PHE A 80 -33.74 8.46 -25.66
CA PHE A 80 -34.03 8.92 -24.30
C PHE A 80 -33.10 10.05 -23.83
N PRO A 81 -33.53 10.95 -22.94
CA PRO A 81 -32.66 11.94 -22.32
C PRO A 81 -31.82 11.36 -21.16
N THR A 82 -31.46 10.08 -21.23
CA THR A 82 -30.66 9.36 -20.24
C THR A 82 -29.18 9.35 -20.61
N ARG A 83 -28.31 9.08 -19.65
CA ARG A 83 -26.86 8.96 -19.89
C ARG A 83 -26.61 7.95 -21.03
N ALA A 84 -25.81 8.37 -22.02
CA ALA A 84 -25.43 7.50 -23.13
C ALA A 84 -24.69 6.24 -22.66
N ASP A 85 -25.15 5.09 -23.13
CA ASP A 85 -24.43 3.82 -23.03
C ASP A 85 -23.57 3.61 -24.29
N TYR A 86 -22.26 3.74 -24.13
CA TYR A 86 -21.31 3.60 -25.24
C TYR A 86 -20.92 2.14 -25.52
N LEU A 87 -21.44 1.19 -24.73
CA LEU A 87 -21.36 -0.24 -24.99
C LEU A 87 -22.51 -0.75 -25.86
N ASP A 88 -23.62 0.01 -25.93
CA ASP A 88 -24.74 -0.30 -26.81
C ASP A 88 -24.27 -0.39 -28.28
N PRO A 89 -24.49 -1.52 -28.96
CA PRO A 89 -24.16 -1.67 -30.39
C PRO A 89 -24.74 -0.57 -31.27
N PHE A 90 -25.94 -0.06 -30.98
CA PHE A 90 -26.58 1.02 -31.72
C PHE A 90 -25.80 2.34 -31.58
N ILE A 91 -25.54 2.78 -30.35
CA ILE A 91 -24.77 4.02 -30.10
C ILE A 91 -23.36 3.88 -30.65
N ARG A 92 -22.73 2.72 -30.45
CA ARG A 92 -21.39 2.42 -30.94
C ARG A 92 -21.32 2.54 -32.46
N ASP A 93 -22.27 1.97 -33.20
CA ASP A 93 -22.32 2.13 -34.66
C ASP A 93 -22.45 3.60 -35.05
N ARG A 94 -23.34 4.37 -34.41
CA ARG A 94 -23.53 5.80 -34.71
C ARG A 94 -22.26 6.64 -34.53
N ILE A 95 -21.49 6.39 -33.49
CA ILE A 95 -20.28 7.18 -33.19
C ILE A 95 -19.03 6.69 -33.92
N THR A 96 -19.08 5.53 -34.58
CA THR A 96 -17.96 5.01 -35.40
C THR A 96 -18.21 5.00 -36.90
N SER A 97 -19.46 5.18 -37.33
CA SER A 97 -19.88 5.18 -38.73
C SER A 97 -20.07 6.61 -39.29
N ASN A 98 -20.21 6.74 -40.61
CA ASN A 98 -20.50 8.02 -41.30
C ASN A 98 -19.48 9.15 -41.06
N GLY A 99 -18.19 8.81 -40.97
CA GLY A 99 -17.11 9.79 -40.77
C GLY A 99 -16.92 10.23 -39.30
N ASN A 100 -17.71 9.68 -38.39
CA ASN A 100 -17.50 9.80 -36.95
C ASN A 100 -16.40 8.83 -36.51
N PHE A 101 -15.75 9.13 -35.38
CA PHE A 101 -14.84 8.19 -34.76
C PHE A 101 -14.87 8.34 -33.24
N ALA A 102 -14.58 7.23 -32.55
CA ALA A 102 -14.44 7.20 -31.11
C ALA A 102 -13.13 6.51 -30.72
N ILE A 103 -12.38 7.14 -29.81
CA ILE A 103 -11.16 6.60 -29.21
C ILE A 103 -11.51 6.05 -27.85
N TYR A 104 -11.38 4.73 -27.68
CA TYR A 104 -11.64 4.04 -26.43
C TYR A 104 -10.36 3.77 -25.64
N PRO A 105 -10.44 3.61 -24.32
CA PRO A 105 -9.39 2.99 -23.53
C PRO A 105 -9.09 1.55 -24.01
N PRO A 106 -7.91 1.00 -23.67
CA PRO A 106 -7.56 -0.39 -23.97
C PRO A 106 -8.62 -1.41 -23.53
N ASN A 107 -9.15 -1.26 -22.32
CA ASN A 107 -10.31 -2.01 -21.84
C ASN A 107 -11.57 -1.12 -21.88
N ARG A 108 -12.63 -1.61 -22.52
CA ARG A 108 -13.85 -0.82 -22.75
C ARG A 108 -14.87 -0.91 -21.62
N TYR A 109 -14.48 -1.43 -20.47
CA TYR A 109 -15.36 -1.63 -19.32
C TYR A 109 -14.84 -0.86 -18.11
N SER A 110 -15.74 -0.21 -17.38
CA SER A 110 -15.48 0.26 -16.02
C SER A 110 -15.75 -0.87 -15.03
N TYR A 111 -15.32 -0.71 -13.78
CA TYR A 111 -15.48 -1.71 -12.73
C TYR A 111 -16.94 -2.00 -12.36
N ASP A 112 -17.85 -1.07 -12.65
CA ASP A 112 -19.28 -1.12 -12.40
C ASP A 112 -20.13 -1.37 -13.66
N SER A 113 -19.50 -1.37 -14.83
CA SER A 113 -20.19 -1.59 -16.11
C SER A 113 -20.65 -3.04 -16.23
N ILE A 114 -21.94 -3.23 -16.49
CA ILE A 114 -22.53 -4.55 -16.75
C ILE A 114 -22.51 -4.79 -18.26
N ASN A 115 -22.00 -5.94 -18.69
CA ASN A 115 -22.04 -6.34 -20.09
C ASN A 115 -23.42 -6.93 -20.44
N TYR A 116 -24.37 -6.07 -20.77
CA TYR A 116 -25.73 -6.48 -21.16
C TYR A 116 -25.80 -7.25 -22.48
N PHE A 117 -24.77 -7.11 -23.33
CA PHE A 117 -24.69 -7.72 -24.66
C PHE A 117 -23.77 -8.96 -24.68
N ALA A 118 -23.50 -9.55 -23.51
CA ALA A 118 -22.70 -10.77 -23.39
C ALA A 118 -23.35 -11.93 -24.16
N LYS A 119 -22.51 -12.71 -24.86
CA LYS A 119 -22.95 -13.87 -25.66
C LYS A 119 -23.21 -15.12 -24.82
N GLU A 120 -22.62 -15.18 -23.63
CA GLU A 120 -22.67 -16.30 -22.71
C GLU A 120 -23.26 -15.86 -21.37
N PRO A 121 -23.88 -16.78 -20.60
CA PRO A 121 -24.41 -16.46 -19.27
C PRO A 121 -23.27 -16.08 -18.31
N ASN A 122 -23.58 -15.20 -17.36
CA ASN A 122 -22.62 -14.79 -16.33
C ASN A 122 -22.54 -15.84 -15.19
N PRO A 123 -21.36 -16.11 -14.63
CA PRO A 123 -20.04 -15.60 -15.05
C PRO A 123 -19.57 -16.19 -16.38
N ALA A 124 -19.17 -15.32 -17.31
CA ALA A 124 -18.72 -15.71 -18.64
C ALA A 124 -17.18 -15.85 -18.69
N PRO A 125 -16.64 -16.85 -19.42
CA PRO A 125 -15.21 -17.08 -19.54
C PRO A 125 -14.47 -15.92 -20.27
N PRO A 126 -13.14 -15.87 -20.17
CA PRO A 126 -12.32 -14.91 -20.90
C PRO A 126 -12.63 -14.88 -22.40
N SER A 127 -12.82 -13.66 -22.92
CA SER A 127 -13.17 -13.41 -24.32
C SER A 127 -12.44 -12.18 -24.86
N ALA A 128 -12.60 -11.90 -26.15
CA ALA A 128 -12.04 -10.70 -26.77
C ALA A 128 -12.66 -9.40 -26.22
N ASP A 129 -13.90 -9.48 -25.74
CA ASP A 129 -14.61 -8.36 -25.12
C ASP A 129 -14.17 -8.22 -23.64
N ASN A 130 -14.14 -9.31 -22.88
CA ASN A 130 -13.73 -9.34 -21.47
C ASN A 130 -12.48 -10.20 -21.28
N TRP A 131 -11.29 -9.59 -21.23
CA TRP A 131 -10.00 -10.30 -21.31
C TRP A 131 -9.75 -11.31 -20.18
N LEU A 132 -10.33 -11.08 -19.00
CA LEU A 132 -10.27 -12.01 -17.86
C LEU A 132 -11.64 -12.60 -17.51
N GLY A 133 -12.61 -12.48 -18.42
CA GLY A 133 -13.99 -12.92 -18.23
C GLY A 133 -14.82 -11.92 -17.42
N THR A 134 -16.05 -12.33 -17.12
CA THR A 134 -16.97 -11.56 -16.29
C THR A 134 -17.16 -12.20 -14.92
N ASP A 135 -17.64 -11.37 -14.00
CA ASP A 135 -18.06 -11.77 -12.66
C ASP A 135 -19.51 -12.31 -12.66
N ASP A 136 -20.03 -12.70 -11.49
CA ASP A 136 -21.38 -13.26 -11.36
C ASP A 136 -22.53 -12.30 -11.75
N ARG A 137 -22.23 -11.01 -11.89
CA ARG A 137 -23.16 -9.94 -12.29
C ARG A 137 -22.90 -9.42 -13.70
N GLY A 138 -21.94 -9.99 -14.43
CA GLY A 138 -21.60 -9.57 -15.78
C GLY A 138 -20.69 -8.34 -15.85
N ARG A 139 -20.01 -7.99 -14.75
CA ARG A 139 -18.98 -6.94 -14.72
C ARG A 139 -17.64 -7.51 -15.15
N ASP A 140 -16.83 -6.70 -15.83
CA ASP A 140 -15.52 -7.11 -16.33
C ASP A 140 -14.52 -7.37 -15.19
N VAL A 141 -13.95 -8.58 -15.12
CA VAL A 141 -13.03 -8.97 -14.03
C VAL A 141 -11.74 -8.15 -14.08
N LEU A 142 -11.20 -7.86 -15.26
CA LEU A 142 -9.97 -7.07 -15.40
C LEU A 142 -10.13 -5.65 -14.86
N ALA A 143 -11.24 -4.99 -15.19
CA ALA A 143 -11.60 -3.69 -14.64
C ALA A 143 -11.73 -3.79 -13.11
N ARG A 144 -12.47 -4.77 -12.60
CA ARG A 144 -12.64 -4.93 -11.15
C ARG A 144 -11.32 -5.18 -10.41
N LEU A 145 -10.37 -5.90 -11.00
CA LEU A 145 -9.04 -6.10 -10.42
C LEU A 145 -8.21 -4.80 -10.41
N LEU A 146 -8.19 -4.05 -11.51
CA LEU A 146 -7.43 -2.80 -11.61
C LEU A 146 -7.91 -1.75 -10.60
N TYR A 147 -9.22 -1.53 -10.57
CA TYR A 147 -9.82 -0.57 -9.64
C TYR A 147 -9.83 -1.11 -8.20
N GLY A 148 -10.04 -2.41 -8.00
CA GLY A 148 -9.97 -3.05 -6.69
C GLY A 148 -8.57 -2.93 -6.07
N PHE A 149 -7.52 -3.18 -6.84
CA PHE A 149 -6.13 -2.93 -6.41
C PHE A 149 -5.92 -1.47 -6.00
N ARG A 150 -6.40 -0.50 -6.78
CA ARG A 150 -6.35 0.93 -6.42
C ARG A 150 -7.01 1.19 -5.06
N VAL A 151 -8.24 0.72 -4.88
CA VAL A 151 -8.99 0.91 -3.62
C VAL A 151 -8.26 0.27 -2.45
N SER A 152 -7.78 -0.97 -2.59
CA SER A 152 -7.05 -1.68 -1.53
C SER A 152 -5.77 -0.96 -1.14
N VAL A 153 -4.97 -0.46 -2.09
CA VAL A 153 -3.74 0.27 -1.79
C VAL A 153 -4.04 1.61 -1.12
N LEU A 154 -5.00 2.38 -1.64
CA LEU A 154 -5.39 3.66 -1.03
C LEU A 154 -5.90 3.48 0.41
N PHE A 155 -6.71 2.46 0.63
CA PHE A 155 -7.20 2.08 1.95
C PHE A 155 -6.05 1.70 2.90
N GLY A 156 -5.14 0.84 2.43
CA GLY A 156 -3.96 0.43 3.19
C GLY A 156 -3.04 1.61 3.53
N MET A 157 -2.86 2.56 2.61
CA MET A 157 -2.12 3.80 2.86
C MET A 157 -2.82 4.68 3.90
N ALA A 158 -4.13 4.89 3.79
CA ALA A 158 -4.90 5.69 4.74
C ALA A 158 -4.80 5.13 6.18
N LEU A 159 -5.03 3.82 6.34
CA LEU A 159 -4.90 3.16 7.64
C LEU A 159 -3.48 3.19 8.18
N THR A 160 -2.48 3.02 7.31
CA THR A 160 -1.07 3.10 7.72
C THR A 160 -0.73 4.50 8.21
N VAL A 161 -1.16 5.55 7.52
CA VAL A 161 -0.92 6.94 7.95
C VAL A 161 -1.57 7.21 9.30
N ILE A 162 -2.84 6.87 9.47
CA ILE A 162 -3.56 7.10 10.74
C ILE A 162 -2.90 6.29 11.87
N GLY A 163 -2.63 5.01 11.65
CA GLY A 163 -1.98 4.14 12.63
C GLY A 163 -0.58 4.61 13.00
N VAL A 164 0.19 5.15 12.04
CA VAL A 164 1.50 5.74 12.28
C VAL A 164 1.42 7.00 13.12
N LEU A 165 0.49 7.90 12.79
CA LEU A 165 0.31 9.15 13.54
C LEU A 165 -0.10 8.87 14.99
N ILE A 166 -1.15 8.05 15.19
CA ILE A 166 -1.65 7.73 16.52
C ILE A 166 -0.61 6.92 17.30
N GLY A 167 -0.08 5.84 16.70
CA GLY A 167 0.87 4.95 17.38
C GLY A 167 2.19 5.64 17.71
N THR A 168 2.70 6.50 16.83
CA THR A 168 3.91 7.27 17.13
C THR A 168 3.66 8.29 18.24
N LEU A 169 2.50 8.96 18.25
CA LEU A 169 2.16 9.93 19.28
C LEU A 169 1.99 9.25 20.65
N THR A 170 1.17 8.19 20.73
CA THR A 170 0.91 7.48 21.99
C THR A 170 2.18 6.81 22.52
N GLY A 171 2.93 6.13 21.65
CA GLY A 171 4.20 5.50 22.01
C GLY A 171 5.25 6.50 22.46
N ALA A 172 5.34 7.66 21.80
CA ALA A 172 6.26 8.73 22.19
C ALA A 172 5.94 9.27 23.58
N LEU A 173 4.65 9.52 23.88
CA LEU A 173 4.21 10.00 25.19
C LEU A 173 4.49 8.96 26.28
N MET A 174 4.12 7.70 26.05
CA MET A 174 4.33 6.60 26.99
C MET A 174 5.82 6.40 27.28
N GLY A 175 6.63 6.30 26.23
CA GLY A 175 8.08 6.08 26.35
C GLY A 175 8.81 7.28 26.96
N PHE A 176 8.41 8.52 26.64
CA PHE A 176 9.08 9.72 27.14
C PHE A 176 8.77 9.99 28.61
N PHE A 177 7.50 9.95 29.03
CA PHE A 177 7.12 10.25 30.41
C PHE A 177 7.37 9.05 31.33
N GLY A 178 7.06 7.83 30.90
CA GLY A 178 7.27 6.62 31.69
C GLY A 178 6.46 6.60 33.00
N GLY A 179 6.79 5.67 33.89
CA GLY A 179 6.23 5.59 35.24
C GLY A 179 4.71 5.38 35.25
N ARG A 180 3.98 6.20 36.01
CA ARG A 180 2.51 6.08 36.14
C ARG A 180 1.78 6.32 34.82
N PHE A 181 2.23 7.30 34.01
CA PHE A 181 1.59 7.60 32.73
C PHE A 181 1.64 6.38 31.81
N ASP A 182 2.82 5.80 31.65
CA ASP A 182 3.03 4.58 30.88
C ASP A 182 2.20 3.40 31.42
N LEU A 183 2.17 3.21 32.74
CA LEU A 183 1.38 2.14 33.36
C LEU A 183 -0.12 2.28 33.06
N PHE A 184 -0.72 3.46 33.24
CA PHE A 184 -2.14 3.69 32.97
C PHE A 184 -2.46 3.52 31.48
N SER A 185 -1.65 4.11 30.59
CA SER A 185 -1.83 3.96 29.14
C SER A 185 -1.72 2.51 28.70
N GLN A 186 -0.77 1.74 29.25
CA GLN A 186 -0.62 0.33 28.91
C GLN A 186 -1.82 -0.50 29.36
N ARG A 187 -2.37 -0.25 30.56
CA ARG A 187 -3.59 -0.93 31.03
C ARG A 187 -4.79 -0.62 30.14
N ALA A 188 -4.93 0.63 29.70
CA ALA A 188 -5.98 0.99 28.74
C ALA A 188 -5.81 0.24 27.40
N ILE A 189 -4.59 0.16 26.87
CA ILE A 189 -4.29 -0.58 25.62
C ILE A 189 -4.56 -2.07 25.80
N GLU A 190 -4.16 -2.68 26.92
CA GLU A 190 -4.42 -4.10 27.21
C GLU A 190 -5.92 -4.39 27.22
N ILE A 191 -6.72 -3.58 27.91
CA ILE A 191 -8.18 -3.71 27.94
C ILE A 191 -8.75 -3.52 26.53
N TRP A 192 -8.32 -2.48 25.80
CA TRP A 192 -8.83 -2.21 24.46
C TRP A 192 -8.51 -3.33 23.47
N SER A 193 -7.29 -3.87 23.54
CA SER A 193 -6.82 -4.99 22.71
C SER A 193 -7.48 -6.33 23.03
N SER A 194 -8.11 -6.45 24.21
CA SER A 194 -8.86 -7.66 24.57
C SER A 194 -10.20 -7.78 23.83
N MET A 195 -10.68 -6.70 23.22
CA MET A 195 -11.92 -6.70 22.44
C MET A 195 -11.71 -7.40 21.08
N PRO A 196 -12.54 -8.38 20.72
CA PRO A 196 -12.42 -9.05 19.42
C PRO A 196 -12.81 -8.10 18.27
N GLU A 197 -11.81 -7.67 17.51
CA GLU A 197 -11.94 -6.72 16.40
C GLU A 197 -13.05 -7.13 15.41
N LEU A 198 -13.06 -8.39 15.00
CA LEU A 198 -14.03 -8.92 14.03
C LEU A 198 -15.48 -8.88 14.56
N TYR A 199 -15.72 -9.12 15.86
CA TYR A 199 -17.07 -9.04 16.41
C TYR A 199 -17.57 -7.60 16.45
N LEU A 200 -16.71 -6.64 16.77
CA LEU A 200 -17.09 -5.23 16.72
C LEU A 200 -17.44 -4.82 15.29
N LEU A 201 -16.64 -5.24 14.30
CA LEU A 201 -16.94 -4.98 12.90
C LEU A 201 -18.30 -5.55 12.47
N ILE A 202 -18.66 -6.77 12.91
CA ILE A 202 -19.97 -7.37 12.66
C ILE A 202 -21.10 -6.53 13.30
N ILE A 203 -20.95 -6.14 14.56
CA ILE A 203 -21.95 -5.35 15.29
C ILE A 203 -22.18 -4.01 14.57
N PHE A 204 -21.11 -3.30 14.22
CA PHE A 204 -21.21 -2.03 13.52
C PHE A 204 -21.79 -2.21 12.11
N ALA A 205 -21.40 -3.25 11.37
CA ALA A 205 -21.95 -3.54 10.04
C ALA A 205 -23.46 -3.89 10.08
N SER A 206 -23.99 -4.39 11.20
CA SER A 206 -25.43 -4.62 11.35
C SER A 206 -26.24 -3.35 11.68
N ILE A 207 -25.58 -2.29 12.17
CA ILE A 207 -26.23 -1.04 12.63
C ILE A 207 -26.07 0.06 11.58
N PHE A 208 -24.94 0.10 10.89
CA PHE A 208 -24.57 1.16 9.94
C PHE A 208 -24.44 0.61 8.52
N GLU A 209 -24.71 1.47 7.53
CA GLU A 209 -24.48 1.11 6.13
C GLU A 209 -22.98 0.92 5.85
N PRO A 210 -22.60 -0.16 5.12
CA PRO A 210 -21.21 -0.41 4.77
C PRO A 210 -20.61 0.73 3.94
N SER A 211 -19.48 1.27 4.41
CA SER A 211 -18.75 2.32 3.68
C SER A 211 -17.24 2.25 3.96
N LEU A 212 -16.45 2.71 2.99
CA LEU A 212 -14.99 2.82 3.14
C LEU A 212 -14.61 3.66 4.37
N ALA A 213 -15.33 4.76 4.62
CA ALA A 213 -15.07 5.63 5.76
C ALA A 213 -15.32 4.93 7.10
N LEU A 214 -16.41 4.17 7.22
CA LEU A 214 -16.71 3.38 8.41
C LEU A 214 -15.59 2.37 8.69
N LEU A 215 -15.16 1.63 7.67
CA LEU A 215 -14.07 0.65 7.82
C LEU A 215 -12.75 1.31 8.21
N ILE A 216 -12.41 2.47 7.63
CA ILE A 216 -11.21 3.22 8.03
C ILE A 216 -11.29 3.61 9.51
N ILE A 217 -12.42 4.15 9.96
CA ILE A 217 -12.60 4.54 11.36
C ILE A 217 -12.44 3.31 12.26
N LEU A 218 -13.20 2.24 12.01
CA LEU A 218 -13.21 1.07 12.87
C LEU A 218 -11.83 0.39 12.94
N LEU A 219 -11.18 0.15 11.80
CA LEU A 219 -9.85 -0.48 11.79
C LEU A 219 -8.76 0.45 12.34
N SER A 220 -8.92 1.77 12.19
CA SER A 220 -7.97 2.73 12.78
C SER A 220 -7.99 2.74 14.30
N LEU A 221 -9.11 2.37 14.94
CA LEU A 221 -9.21 2.27 16.40
C LEU A 221 -8.32 1.17 16.99
N PHE A 222 -7.97 0.17 16.20
CA PHE A 222 -7.14 -0.97 16.64
C PHE A 222 -5.73 -0.93 16.04
N GLY A 223 -5.59 -0.43 14.81
CA GLY A 223 -4.35 -0.50 14.04
C GLY A 223 -3.13 0.22 14.66
N TRP A 224 -3.29 1.14 15.61
CA TRP A 224 -2.17 1.92 16.16
C TRP A 224 -1.41 1.21 17.30
N MET A 225 -2.06 0.28 18.01
CA MET A 225 -1.57 -0.26 19.29
C MET A 225 -0.19 -0.91 19.16
N GLY A 226 -0.02 -1.85 18.22
CA GLY A 226 1.26 -2.53 18.06
C GLY A 226 2.43 -1.61 17.70
N LEU A 227 2.18 -0.49 17.01
CA LEU A 227 3.25 0.46 16.65
C LEU A 227 3.62 1.33 17.86
N SER A 228 2.64 1.66 18.70
CA SER A 228 2.85 2.37 19.96
C SER A 228 3.90 1.67 20.83
N ASP A 229 3.86 0.35 20.92
CA ASP A 229 4.82 -0.42 21.74
C ASP A 229 6.26 -0.32 21.22
N TYR A 230 6.46 -0.40 19.90
CA TYR A 230 7.79 -0.23 19.30
C TYR A 230 8.34 1.19 19.53
N VAL A 231 7.52 2.21 19.31
CA VAL A 231 7.92 3.61 19.51
C VAL A 231 8.17 3.88 20.99
N ARG A 232 7.33 3.35 21.88
CA ARG A 232 7.50 3.43 23.33
C ARG A 232 8.84 2.87 23.78
N ALA A 233 9.18 1.66 23.35
CA ALA A 233 10.45 1.02 23.71
C ALA A 233 11.65 1.87 23.27
N GLU A 234 11.58 2.41 22.05
CA GLU A 234 12.67 3.21 21.49
C GLU A 234 12.78 4.60 22.12
N PHE A 235 11.66 5.25 22.46
CA PHE A 235 11.66 6.48 23.27
C PHE A 235 12.19 6.25 24.68
N TYR A 236 11.81 5.14 25.32
CA TYR A 236 12.29 4.78 26.65
C TYR A 236 13.81 4.52 26.65
N ARG A 237 14.32 3.89 25.58
CA ARG A 237 15.77 3.69 25.37
C ARG A 237 16.48 5.01 25.08
N ASN A 238 15.96 5.82 24.16
CA ASN A 238 16.62 7.05 23.72
C ASN A 238 16.66 8.12 24.81
N ARG A 239 15.64 8.20 25.68
CA ARG A 239 15.61 9.20 26.76
C ARG A 239 16.72 9.02 27.81
N SER A 240 17.29 7.82 27.93
CA SER A 240 18.36 7.53 28.90
C SER A 240 19.77 7.82 28.37
N LEU A 241 19.90 8.17 27.09
CA LEU A 241 21.18 8.46 26.43
C LEU A 241 21.72 9.85 26.79
N ASP A 242 23.04 9.99 26.75
CA ASP A 242 23.72 11.18 27.26
C ASP A 242 23.43 12.46 26.45
N TYR A 243 23.15 12.35 25.15
CA TYR A 243 22.75 13.50 24.35
C TYR A 243 21.41 14.11 24.81
N VAL A 244 20.51 13.29 25.36
CA VAL A 244 19.23 13.76 25.92
C VAL A 244 19.46 14.41 27.29
N LYS A 245 20.33 13.83 28.12
CA LYS A 245 20.71 14.42 29.42
C LYS A 245 21.39 15.78 29.21
N ALA A 246 22.30 15.88 28.24
CA ALA A 246 22.96 17.13 27.86
C ALA A 246 21.95 18.17 27.36
N ALA A 247 21.02 17.79 26.47
CA ALA A 247 19.96 18.69 26.01
C ALA A 247 19.09 19.22 27.16
N ARG A 248 18.78 18.37 28.15
CA ARG A 248 18.05 18.77 29.37
C ARG A 248 18.87 19.73 30.24
N ALA A 249 20.17 19.49 30.40
CA ALA A 249 21.06 20.38 31.14
C ALA A 249 21.20 21.76 30.48
N LEU A 250 21.07 21.83 29.16
CA LEU A 250 21.01 23.08 28.38
C LEU A 250 19.65 23.80 28.46
N GLY A 251 18.68 23.29 29.21
CA GLY A 251 17.39 23.94 29.46
C GLY A 251 16.35 23.77 28.35
N LEU A 252 16.53 22.82 27.42
CA LEU A 252 15.53 22.55 26.38
C LEU A 252 14.23 21.99 27.00
N SER A 253 13.09 22.41 26.45
CA SER A 253 11.79 21.90 26.88
C SER A 253 11.60 20.44 26.47
N ASN A 254 10.75 19.70 27.21
CA ASN A 254 10.43 18.30 26.90
C ASN A 254 9.94 18.12 25.45
N VAL A 255 9.11 19.05 24.95
CA VAL A 255 8.61 19.03 23.57
C VAL A 255 9.75 19.19 22.57
N GLN A 256 10.68 20.11 22.81
CA GLN A 256 11.87 20.30 21.96
C GLN A 256 12.75 19.04 21.97
N ILE A 257 12.97 18.43 23.14
CA ILE A 257 13.74 17.19 23.28
C ILE A 257 13.07 16.06 22.49
N MET A 258 11.76 15.88 22.63
CA MET A 258 11.00 14.84 21.92
C MET A 258 11.08 15.02 20.41
N TRP A 259 10.70 16.19 19.88
CA TRP A 259 10.58 16.39 18.43
C TRP A 259 11.91 16.53 17.70
N ARG A 260 12.90 17.20 18.31
CA ARG A 260 14.17 17.51 17.64
C ARG A 260 15.24 16.45 17.86
N HIS A 261 15.19 15.72 18.98
CA HIS A 261 16.25 14.80 19.36
C HIS A 261 15.80 13.34 19.41
N ILE A 262 14.71 13.02 20.12
CA ILE A 262 14.33 11.61 20.33
C ILE A 262 13.57 11.05 19.14
N LEU A 263 12.50 11.72 18.70
CA LEU A 263 11.62 11.22 17.64
C LEU A 263 12.38 10.86 16.36
N PRO A 264 13.27 11.72 15.79
CA PRO A 264 13.98 11.39 14.56
C PRO A 264 14.86 10.14 14.67
N ASN A 265 15.37 9.85 15.87
CA ASN A 265 16.16 8.64 16.15
C ASN A 265 15.28 7.43 16.44
N SER A 266 14.04 7.65 16.87
CA SER A 266 13.05 6.61 17.16
C SER A 266 12.17 6.19 15.96
N LEU A 267 12.30 6.85 14.80
CA LEU A 267 11.49 6.54 13.60
C LEU A 267 11.96 5.30 12.84
N THR A 268 13.11 4.74 13.18
CA THR A 268 13.67 3.58 12.47
C THR A 268 12.68 2.40 12.41
N PRO A 269 12.10 1.93 13.54
CA PRO A 269 11.10 0.86 13.52
C PRO A 269 9.85 1.25 12.72
N VAL A 270 9.39 2.49 12.87
CA VAL A 270 8.19 3.01 12.19
C VAL A 270 8.34 2.85 10.68
N ILE A 271 9.45 3.34 10.12
CA ILE A 271 9.73 3.28 8.69
C ILE A 271 9.81 1.83 8.21
N THR A 272 10.53 0.97 8.95
CA THR A 272 10.72 -0.43 8.55
C THR A 272 9.44 -1.26 8.59
N PHE A 273 8.46 -0.88 9.42
CA PHE A 273 7.18 -1.60 9.52
C PHE A 273 6.11 -1.10 8.56
N LEU A 274 6.29 0.04 7.87
CA LEU A 274 5.28 0.59 6.95
C LEU A 274 4.79 -0.42 5.92
N PRO A 275 5.65 -1.16 5.20
CA PRO A 275 5.18 -2.06 4.15
C PRO A 275 4.35 -3.22 4.71
N PHE A 276 4.74 -3.78 5.86
CA PHE A 276 3.99 -4.84 6.54
C PHE A 276 2.65 -4.34 7.08
N ARG A 277 2.59 -3.10 7.56
CA ARG A 277 1.34 -2.46 7.98
C ARG A 277 0.37 -2.29 6.81
N MET A 278 0.87 -1.87 5.65
CA MET A 278 0.07 -1.80 4.44
C MET A 278 -0.43 -3.18 4.00
N SER A 279 0.44 -4.21 4.03
CA SER A 279 0.04 -5.60 3.73
C SER A 279 -1.07 -6.08 4.67
N ALA A 280 -0.93 -5.85 5.97
CA ALA A 280 -1.93 -6.23 6.96
C ALA A 280 -3.26 -5.50 6.74
N ALA A 281 -3.23 -4.20 6.39
CA ALA A 281 -4.43 -3.43 6.11
C ALA A 281 -5.15 -3.88 4.83
N ILE A 282 -4.40 -4.18 3.76
CA ILE A 282 -4.96 -4.73 2.51
C ILE A 282 -5.59 -6.10 2.77
N LEU A 283 -4.90 -6.96 3.54
CA LEU A 283 -5.42 -8.27 3.89
C LEU A 283 -6.68 -8.16 4.75
N ALA A 284 -6.69 -7.28 5.75
CA ALA A 284 -7.86 -7.02 6.59
C ALA A 284 -9.07 -6.57 5.76
N LEU A 285 -8.89 -5.59 4.86
CA LEU A 285 -9.95 -5.16 3.94
C LEU A 285 -10.47 -6.32 3.09
N THR A 286 -9.56 -7.06 2.46
CA THR A 286 -9.89 -8.19 1.59
C THR A 286 -10.63 -9.29 2.35
N SER A 287 -10.23 -9.58 3.59
CA SER A 287 -10.90 -10.57 4.45
C SER A 287 -12.31 -10.12 4.84
N LEU A 288 -12.51 -8.84 5.16
CA LEU A 288 -13.84 -8.31 5.51
C LEU A 288 -14.77 -8.29 4.31
N ASP A 289 -14.26 -7.84 3.15
CA ASP A 289 -14.96 -7.88 1.88
C ASP A 289 -15.38 -9.31 1.51
N PHE A 290 -14.49 -10.28 1.70
CA PHE A 290 -14.77 -11.70 1.48
C PHE A 290 -15.89 -12.24 2.40
N LEU A 291 -15.96 -11.74 3.63
CA LEU A 291 -17.02 -12.07 4.60
C LEU A 291 -18.32 -11.30 4.36
N GLY A 292 -18.36 -10.36 3.41
CA GLY A 292 -19.52 -9.51 3.14
C GLY A 292 -19.74 -8.38 4.14
N LEU A 293 -18.73 -8.07 4.98
CA LEU A 293 -18.76 -7.01 5.99
C LEU A 293 -17.95 -5.78 5.58
N GLY A 294 -17.39 -5.81 4.39
CA GLY A 294 -16.45 -4.83 3.89
C GLY A 294 -17.13 -3.69 3.12
N VAL A 295 -16.58 -3.36 1.95
CA VAL A 295 -17.03 -2.22 1.14
C VAL A 295 -18.37 -2.50 0.45
N PRO A 296 -19.16 -1.47 0.12
CA PRO A 296 -20.46 -1.68 -0.52
C PRO A 296 -20.32 -2.32 -1.92
N PRO A 297 -21.36 -3.01 -2.44
CA PRO A 297 -21.29 -3.74 -3.71
C PRO A 297 -21.01 -2.87 -4.95
N THR A 298 -21.26 -1.56 -4.83
CA THR A 298 -20.98 -0.56 -5.86
C THR A 298 -19.51 -0.18 -5.93
N THR A 299 -18.68 -0.62 -4.99
CA THR A 299 -17.24 -0.36 -4.99
C THR A 299 -16.47 -1.62 -5.40
N PRO A 300 -15.40 -1.48 -6.21
CA PRO A 300 -14.64 -2.63 -6.67
C PRO A 300 -13.82 -3.19 -5.51
N SER A 301 -13.95 -4.50 -5.30
CA SER A 301 -13.32 -5.21 -4.19
C SER A 301 -12.68 -6.51 -4.64
N LEU A 302 -11.42 -6.70 -4.22
CA LEU A 302 -10.72 -7.97 -4.39
C LEU A 302 -11.29 -9.08 -3.50
N GLY A 303 -11.76 -8.74 -2.29
CA GLY A 303 -12.37 -9.73 -1.40
C GLY A 303 -13.73 -10.22 -1.89
N GLU A 304 -14.54 -9.32 -2.47
CA GLU A 304 -15.79 -9.71 -3.12
C GLU A 304 -15.52 -10.69 -4.29
N LEU A 305 -14.53 -10.40 -5.14
CA LEU A 305 -14.15 -11.30 -6.23
C LEU A 305 -13.70 -12.68 -5.72
N LEU A 306 -12.94 -12.75 -4.62
CA LEU A 306 -12.59 -14.02 -3.99
C LEU A 306 -13.83 -14.77 -3.48
N ALA A 307 -14.80 -14.07 -2.88
CA ALA A 307 -16.03 -14.67 -2.39
C ALA A 307 -16.87 -15.25 -3.54
N GLN A 308 -16.97 -14.52 -4.65
CA GLN A 308 -17.60 -15.00 -5.86
C GLN A 308 -16.87 -16.20 -6.47
N GLY A 309 -15.54 -16.16 -6.49
CA GLY A 309 -14.72 -17.28 -6.97
C GLY A 309 -14.88 -18.55 -6.13
N LYS A 310 -15.08 -18.41 -4.81
CA LYS A 310 -15.46 -19.54 -3.93
C LYS A 310 -16.87 -20.05 -4.24
N ALA A 311 -17.81 -19.17 -4.58
CA ALA A 311 -19.20 -19.55 -4.89
C ALA A 311 -19.34 -20.18 -6.28
N ASN A 312 -18.45 -19.84 -7.22
CA ASN A 312 -18.48 -20.26 -8.62
C ASN A 312 -17.16 -20.96 -8.99
N LEU A 313 -16.96 -22.19 -8.49
CA LEU A 313 -15.70 -22.91 -8.70
C LEU A 313 -15.40 -23.22 -10.18
N ASP A 314 -16.43 -23.32 -11.02
CA ASP A 314 -16.30 -23.52 -12.47
C ASP A 314 -15.74 -22.25 -13.17
N ALA A 315 -15.98 -21.06 -12.59
CA ALA A 315 -15.44 -19.79 -13.06
C ALA A 315 -14.04 -19.52 -12.50
N TRP A 316 -13.12 -20.45 -12.75
CA TRP A 316 -11.75 -20.46 -12.19
C TRP A 316 -10.96 -19.17 -12.48
N TRP A 317 -11.26 -18.47 -13.58
CA TRP A 317 -10.60 -17.20 -13.94
C TRP A 317 -10.79 -16.12 -12.88
N ILE A 318 -11.94 -16.08 -12.19
CA ILE A 318 -12.22 -15.10 -11.13
C ILE A 318 -11.27 -15.35 -9.94
N SER A 319 -11.24 -16.58 -9.44
CA SER A 319 -10.41 -16.97 -8.29
C SER A 319 -8.92 -16.81 -8.60
N LEU A 320 -8.47 -17.34 -9.73
CA LEU A 320 -7.05 -17.37 -10.07
C LEU A 320 -6.48 -15.96 -10.28
N SER A 321 -7.20 -15.11 -11.02
CA SER A 321 -6.74 -13.75 -11.31
C SER A 321 -6.73 -12.88 -10.04
N THR A 322 -7.76 -12.97 -9.21
CA THR A 322 -7.85 -12.24 -7.94
C THR A 322 -6.77 -12.68 -6.96
N PHE A 323 -6.56 -14.00 -6.83
CA PHE A 323 -5.50 -14.54 -6.00
C PHE A 323 -4.11 -14.08 -6.47
N ALA A 324 -3.86 -14.10 -7.79
CA ALA A 324 -2.59 -13.64 -8.35
C ALA A 324 -2.32 -12.15 -8.02
N VAL A 325 -3.32 -11.28 -8.18
CA VAL A 325 -3.19 -9.84 -7.85
C VAL A 325 -2.88 -9.65 -6.36
N LEU A 326 -3.58 -10.36 -5.47
CA LEU A 326 -3.35 -10.27 -4.03
C LEU A 326 -1.95 -10.77 -3.65
N VAL A 327 -1.56 -11.95 -4.13
CA VAL A 327 -0.24 -12.53 -3.84
C VAL A 327 0.88 -11.63 -4.34
N VAL A 328 0.81 -11.16 -5.60
CA VAL A 328 1.82 -10.26 -6.15
C VAL A 328 1.89 -8.98 -5.33
N THR A 329 0.77 -8.37 -4.98
CA THR A 329 0.73 -7.15 -4.15
C THR A 329 1.38 -7.36 -2.79
N LEU A 330 1.02 -8.44 -2.09
CA LEU A 330 1.57 -8.76 -0.77
C LEU A 330 3.06 -9.11 -0.82
N LEU A 331 3.51 -9.83 -1.85
CA LEU A 331 4.92 -10.14 -2.06
C LEU A 331 5.74 -8.88 -2.32
N LEU A 332 5.24 -7.96 -3.17
CA LEU A 332 5.92 -6.69 -3.44
C LEU A 332 6.10 -5.87 -2.15
N LEU A 333 5.04 -5.76 -1.34
CA LEU A 333 5.10 -5.06 -0.07
C LEU A 333 6.03 -5.76 0.94
N THR A 334 6.01 -7.10 1.00
CA THR A 334 6.84 -7.89 1.91
C THR A 334 8.33 -7.73 1.57
N PHE A 335 8.72 -7.95 0.32
CA PHE A 335 10.12 -7.81 -0.10
C PHE A 335 10.63 -6.36 0.03
N MET A 336 9.76 -5.38 -0.21
CA MET A 336 10.07 -3.97 0.08
C MET A 336 10.31 -3.75 1.58
N GLY A 337 9.47 -4.34 2.44
CA GLY A 337 9.61 -4.29 3.90
C GLY A 337 10.91 -4.90 4.40
N ASP A 338 11.24 -6.10 3.94
CA ASP A 338 12.48 -6.79 4.32
C ASP A 338 13.72 -5.98 3.91
N ALA A 339 13.75 -5.48 2.67
CA ALA A 339 14.86 -4.65 2.21
C ALA A 339 14.97 -3.33 2.99
N LEU A 340 13.85 -2.74 3.38
CA LEU A 340 13.83 -1.52 4.19
C LEU A 340 14.36 -1.80 5.60
N ARG A 341 13.92 -2.90 6.22
CA ARG A 341 14.43 -3.37 7.51
C ARG A 341 15.94 -3.59 7.48
N ASP A 342 16.45 -4.31 6.48
CA ASP A 342 17.88 -4.58 6.32
C ASP A 342 18.70 -3.31 6.10
N ALA A 343 18.15 -2.35 5.35
CA ALA A 343 18.82 -1.08 5.07
C ALA A 343 19.05 -0.26 6.35
N PHE A 344 18.09 -0.31 7.27
CA PHE A 344 18.10 0.42 8.53
C PHE A 344 18.74 -0.36 9.68
N ASP A 345 18.99 -1.67 9.55
CA ASP A 345 19.76 -2.42 10.53
C ASP A 345 21.26 -2.04 10.46
N THR A 346 21.75 -1.41 11.53
CA THR A 346 23.15 -0.97 11.65
C THR A 346 24.11 -2.10 12.05
N ARG A 347 23.62 -3.22 12.59
CA ARG A 347 24.47 -4.32 13.11
C ARG A 347 25.14 -5.13 12.00
N LEU A 348 24.44 -5.35 10.89
CA LEU A 348 24.97 -6.05 9.70
C LEU A 348 26.21 -5.38 9.10
N GLY A 349 26.31 -4.04 9.18
CA GLY A 349 27.45 -3.29 8.67
C GLY A 349 28.75 -3.50 9.45
N LEU A 350 28.68 -3.82 10.74
CA LEU A 350 29.85 -4.03 11.59
C LEU A 350 30.45 -5.43 11.43
N ALA A 351 29.62 -6.45 11.16
CA ALA A 351 30.08 -7.81 10.86
C ALA A 351 30.94 -7.86 9.58
N HIS A 352 30.54 -7.12 8.55
CA HIS A 352 31.29 -7.00 7.29
C HIS A 352 32.65 -6.27 7.46
N LEU A 353 32.77 -5.38 8.45
CA LEU A 353 34.03 -4.72 8.79
C LEU A 353 34.93 -5.62 9.65
N ARG A 354 34.35 -6.40 10.57
CA ARG A 354 35.10 -7.39 11.37
C ARG A 354 35.72 -8.49 10.49
N GLY A 355 35.03 -8.95 9.45
CA GLY A 355 35.58 -9.93 8.50
C GLY A 355 36.73 -9.42 7.61
N ARG A 356 37.02 -8.10 7.62
CA ARG A 356 38.17 -7.50 6.89
C ARG A 356 39.38 -7.23 7.79
N VAL A 357 39.24 -7.42 9.10
CA VAL A 357 40.32 -7.24 10.06
C VAL A 357 40.68 -8.62 10.60
N GLU A 358 41.24 -9.48 9.75
CA GLU A 358 42.05 -10.57 10.28
C GLU A 358 43.33 -9.94 10.87
N PRO A 359 43.69 -10.25 12.13
CA PRO A 359 44.95 -9.82 12.68
C PRO A 359 46.06 -10.48 11.85
N LYS A 360 46.87 -9.67 11.17
CA LYS A 360 48.07 -10.13 10.48
C LYS A 360 49.00 -10.75 11.53
N MET A 361 48.99 -12.07 11.66
CA MET A 361 49.94 -12.76 12.55
C MET A 361 51.37 -12.40 12.10
N PRO A 362 52.27 -12.04 13.02
CA PRO A 362 53.66 -11.83 12.67
C PRO A 362 54.25 -13.14 12.12
N PRO A 363 55.11 -13.06 11.09
CA PRO A 363 55.64 -14.25 10.44
C PRO A 363 56.57 -15.01 11.40
N GLY A 364 56.22 -16.27 11.67
CA GLY A 364 57.12 -17.38 11.99
C GLY A 364 58.20 -17.13 13.05
N GLY A 365 57.87 -17.34 14.32
CA GLY A 365 58.85 -17.82 15.30
C GLY A 365 59.14 -19.29 14.99
N ALA A 366 60.32 -19.55 14.42
CA ALA A 366 60.80 -20.87 14.09
C ALA A 366 60.91 -21.77 15.34
N ALA A 367 60.66 -23.05 15.11
CA ALA A 367 60.82 -24.14 16.06
C ALA A 367 62.27 -24.28 16.59
N ALA A 368 62.39 -24.45 17.91
CA ALA A 368 63.52 -25.03 18.66
C ALA A 368 62.98 -25.17 20.10
N GLU A 369 62.96 -26.28 20.84
CA GLU A 369 63.69 -27.54 20.83
C GLU A 369 62.80 -28.65 21.40
N ALA A 370 62.96 -29.85 20.86
CA ALA A 370 62.73 -31.09 21.59
C ALA A 370 64.00 -31.40 22.39
N THR A 371 63.88 -31.72 23.68
CA THR A 371 64.46 -32.91 24.38
C THR A 371 64.47 -32.72 25.91
N SER A 372 64.30 -33.86 26.60
CA SER A 372 64.33 -34.17 28.04
C SER A 372 63.13 -33.75 28.90
#